data_AF-A0A425CTI6-F1
#
_entry.id   AF-A0A425CTI6-F1
#
_cell.length_a   1.000
_cell.length_b   1.000
_cell.length_c   1.000
_cell.angle_alpha   90.00
_cell.angle_beta   90.00
_cell.angle_gamma   90.00
#
_symmetry.space_group_name_H-M   'P 1'
#
loop_
_entity.id
_entity.type
_entity.pdbx_description
1 polymer ?
#
loop_
_entity_poly.entity_id
_entity_poly.type
_entity_poly.pdbx_seq_one_letter_code
_entity_poly.pdbx_strand_id
1 'polypeptide(L)'
;MDPGTAAQIKQFVKLRLRRNLTNDEKLDILWLQATLREQGTSNVTGTIVRLLGRAKKTVQSVLAEFAKSGDLTVAGPPSNTTNHLATMPKGRAVRSLIRTFIRDRSVTCTRTVAKGVLAFLQEHNIVSVIPSCTMSYGSCLRAVRSYLDKQGYARGKHSGSTEYRMTKAHEEARDAYVSMMEPTKSGKIVKDYHTVFNHEYFVDWFGKLIDEGEELGWASAVFVMDNAKYHKCKPK
;
A
#
# COMPACT_ATOMS: atom_id res chain seq x y z
N MET A 1 36.28 -8.82 -46.02
CA MET A 1 35.80 -8.51 -44.66
C MET A 1 36.03 -9.75 -43.82
N ASP A 2 36.67 -9.62 -42.66
CA ASP A 2 36.90 -10.78 -41.79
C ASP A 2 35.56 -11.29 -41.20
N PRO A 3 35.45 -12.60 -40.90
CA PRO A 3 34.21 -13.19 -40.38
C PRO A 3 33.77 -12.59 -39.04
N GLY A 4 34.71 -12.10 -38.22
CA GLY A 4 34.43 -11.51 -36.91
C GLY A 4 33.70 -10.17 -37.03
N THR A 5 34.21 -9.27 -37.87
CA THR A 5 33.59 -7.98 -38.19
C THR A 5 32.21 -8.18 -38.81
N ALA A 6 32.06 -9.16 -39.72
CA ALA A 6 30.76 -9.47 -40.33
C ALA A 6 29.72 -9.94 -39.29
N ALA A 7 30.15 -10.74 -38.30
CA ALA A 7 29.27 -11.16 -37.21
C ALA A 7 28.89 -9.99 -36.28
N GLN A 8 29.85 -9.12 -35.97
CA GLN A 8 29.63 -7.93 -35.14
C GLN A 8 28.61 -6.98 -35.77
N ILE A 9 28.69 -6.74 -37.09
CA ILE A 9 27.72 -5.92 -37.83
C ILE A 9 26.32 -6.54 -37.75
N LYS A 10 26.19 -7.85 -37.98
CA LYS A 10 24.90 -8.55 -37.90
C LYS A 10 24.28 -8.47 -36.50
N GLN A 11 25.09 -8.56 -35.45
CA GLN A 11 24.63 -8.42 -34.08
C GLN A 11 24.19 -6.99 -33.77
N PHE A 12 24.97 -5.99 -34.21
CA PHE A 12 24.63 -4.58 -34.07
C PHE A 12 23.27 -4.24 -34.68
N VAL A 13 23.00 -4.75 -35.89
CA VAL A 13 21.72 -4.58 -36.58
C VAL A 13 20.59 -5.28 -35.82
N LYS A 14 20.76 -6.56 -35.45
CA LYS A 14 19.74 -7.33 -34.71
C LYS A 14 19.27 -6.67 -33.43
N LEU A 15 20.16 -6.00 -32.69
CA LEU A 15 19.82 -5.28 -31.46
C LEU A 15 18.96 -4.03 -31.69
N ARG A 16 19.02 -3.44 -32.89
CA ARG A 16 18.33 -2.19 -33.23
C ARG A 16 17.07 -2.40 -34.07
N LEU A 17 16.91 -3.57 -34.69
CA LEU A 17 15.70 -3.91 -35.44
C LEU A 17 14.48 -3.89 -34.50
N ARG A 18 13.51 -3.05 -34.85
CA ARG A 18 12.23 -2.99 -34.13
C ARG A 18 11.35 -4.19 -34.51
N ARG A 19 10.43 -4.55 -33.60
CA ARG A 19 9.46 -5.62 -33.83
C ARG A 19 8.39 -5.25 -34.86
N ASN A 20 8.01 -3.97 -34.93
CA ASN A 20 7.16 -3.43 -35.97
C ASN A 20 7.99 -3.04 -37.20
N LEU A 21 7.48 -3.34 -38.39
CA LEU A 21 8.09 -2.95 -39.65
C LEU A 21 7.61 -1.55 -40.04
N THR A 22 8.55 -0.71 -40.41
CA THR A 22 8.28 0.59 -41.07
C THR A 22 7.80 0.39 -42.51
N ASN A 23 7.28 1.44 -43.15
CA ASN A 23 6.82 1.37 -44.53
C ASN A 23 7.99 1.02 -45.47
N ASP A 24 9.12 1.73 -45.33
CA ASP A 24 10.33 1.51 -46.11
C ASP A 24 10.82 0.06 -46.03
N GLU A 25 10.85 -0.52 -44.83
CA GLU A 25 11.25 -1.93 -44.65
C GLU A 25 10.30 -2.92 -45.33
N LYS A 26 8.99 -2.59 -45.43
CA LYS A 26 8.04 -3.41 -46.18
C LYS A 26 8.26 -3.26 -47.69
N LEU A 27 8.56 -2.05 -48.16
CA LEU A 27 8.89 -1.79 -49.57
C LEU A 27 10.16 -2.55 -49.98
N ASP A 28 11.21 -2.52 -49.17
CA ASP A 28 12.45 -3.27 -49.40
C ASP A 28 12.18 -4.78 -49.51
N ILE A 29 11.31 -5.32 -48.65
CA ILE A 29 10.89 -6.73 -48.72
C ILE A 29 10.17 -7.04 -50.03
N LEU A 30 9.26 -6.16 -50.49
CA LEU A 30 8.54 -6.36 -51.74
C LEU A 30 9.47 -6.26 -52.95
N TRP A 31 10.36 -5.28 -52.97
CA TRP A 31 11.34 -5.11 -54.03
C TRP A 31 12.23 -6.35 -54.16
N LEU A 32 12.73 -6.88 -53.04
CA LEU A 32 13.52 -8.11 -53.02
C LEU A 32 12.70 -9.35 -53.43
N GLN A 33 11.40 -9.40 -53.11
CA GLN A 33 10.52 -10.47 -53.58
C GLN A 33 10.39 -10.45 -55.11
N ALA A 34 10.18 -9.27 -55.71
CA ALA A 34 10.02 -9.13 -57.16
C ALA A 34 11.31 -9.50 -57.90
N THR A 35 12.42 -8.85 -57.53
CA THR A 35 13.73 -9.04 -58.18
C THR A 35 14.24 -10.49 -58.11
N LEU A 36 14.12 -11.16 -56.96
CA LEU A 36 14.58 -12.55 -56.83
C LEU A 36 13.68 -13.55 -57.59
N ARG A 37 12.41 -13.21 -57.81
CA ARG A 37 11.49 -14.02 -58.62
C ARG A 37 11.76 -13.86 -60.11
N GLU A 38 12.04 -12.63 -60.56
CA GLU A 38 12.48 -12.36 -61.93
C GLU A 38 13.77 -13.11 -62.26
N GLN A 39 14.69 -13.22 -61.30
CA GLN A 39 15.92 -13.99 -61.44
C GLN A 39 15.73 -15.53 -61.35
N GLY A 40 14.50 -16.02 -61.15
CA GLY A 40 14.21 -17.45 -61.09
C GLY A 40 14.78 -18.18 -59.86
N THR A 41 15.03 -17.47 -58.75
CA THR A 41 15.59 -18.07 -57.53
C THR A 41 14.60 -19.05 -56.90
N SER A 42 15.01 -20.28 -56.62
CA SER A 42 14.13 -21.33 -56.07
C SER A 42 13.61 -21.04 -54.65
N ASN A 43 14.42 -20.44 -53.79
CA ASN A 43 14.05 -20.10 -52.41
C ASN A 43 14.16 -18.59 -52.12
N VAL A 44 13.29 -17.81 -52.76
CA VAL A 44 13.21 -16.35 -52.59
C VAL A 44 13.05 -15.94 -51.12
N THR A 45 12.08 -16.53 -50.43
CA THR A 45 11.77 -16.14 -49.04
C THR A 45 12.95 -16.44 -48.10
N GLY A 46 13.61 -17.60 -48.24
CA GLY A 46 14.78 -17.94 -47.44
C GLY A 46 15.96 -17.01 -47.70
N THR A 47 16.14 -16.59 -48.95
CA THR A 47 17.19 -15.62 -49.33
C THR A 47 16.94 -14.26 -48.68
N ILE A 48 15.71 -13.75 -48.71
CA ILE A 48 15.34 -12.47 -48.08
C ILE A 48 15.50 -12.53 -46.56
N VAL A 49 15.10 -13.64 -45.92
CA VAL A 49 15.31 -13.86 -44.47
C VAL A 49 16.80 -13.75 -44.11
N ARG A 50 17.68 -14.32 -44.94
CA ARG A 50 19.13 -14.26 -44.75
C ARG A 50 19.70 -12.85 -44.98
N LEU A 51 19.18 -12.12 -45.97
CA LEU A 51 19.65 -10.77 -46.32
C LEU A 51 19.19 -9.71 -45.31
N LEU A 52 17.92 -9.72 -44.94
CA LEU A 52 17.31 -8.69 -44.07
C LEU A 52 17.29 -9.07 -42.59
N GLY A 53 17.56 -10.33 -42.24
CA GLY A 53 17.51 -10.81 -40.86
C GLY A 53 16.10 -10.82 -40.24
N ARG A 54 15.05 -10.78 -41.08
CA ARG A 54 13.64 -10.81 -40.67
C ARG A 54 13.11 -12.24 -40.63
N ALA A 55 12.12 -12.51 -39.78
CA ALA A 55 11.53 -13.85 -39.68
C ALA A 55 10.77 -14.22 -40.97
N LYS A 56 10.80 -15.51 -41.35
CA LYS A 56 10.11 -16.04 -42.54
C LYS A 56 8.63 -15.63 -42.59
N LYS A 57 7.94 -15.75 -41.45
CA LYS A 57 6.52 -15.39 -41.32
C LYS A 57 6.27 -13.91 -41.65
N THR A 58 7.16 -13.02 -41.22
CA THR A 58 7.06 -11.58 -41.49
C THR A 58 7.19 -11.29 -42.98
N VAL A 59 8.21 -11.85 -43.63
CA VAL A 59 8.45 -11.68 -45.08
C VAL A 59 7.25 -12.18 -45.89
N GLN A 60 6.71 -13.36 -45.55
CA GLN A 60 5.53 -13.90 -46.21
C GLN A 60 4.26 -13.06 -45.96
N SER A 61 4.11 -12.54 -44.75
CA SER A 61 2.96 -11.69 -44.39
C SER A 61 2.93 -10.39 -45.19
N VAL A 62 4.08 -9.75 -45.44
CA VAL A 62 4.16 -8.51 -46.24
C VAL A 62 3.75 -8.77 -47.69
N LEU A 63 4.23 -9.87 -48.28
CA LEU A 63 3.82 -10.26 -49.63
C LEU A 63 2.31 -10.58 -49.71
N ALA A 64 1.78 -11.28 -48.71
CA ALA A 64 0.35 -11.61 -48.65
C ALA A 64 -0.53 -10.37 -48.46
N GLU A 65 -0.10 -9.40 -47.67
CA GLU A 65 -0.78 -8.10 -47.50
C GLU A 65 -0.85 -7.35 -48.82
N PHE A 66 0.28 -7.20 -49.52
CA PHE A 66 0.33 -6.53 -50.81
C PHE A 66 -0.48 -7.26 -51.89
N ALA A 67 -0.38 -8.59 -51.96
CA ALA A 67 -1.16 -9.39 -52.91
C ALA A 67 -2.68 -9.30 -52.67
N LYS A 68 -3.11 -9.06 -51.43
CA LYS A 68 -4.53 -8.92 -51.07
C LYS A 68 -5.06 -7.51 -51.31
N SER A 69 -4.31 -6.48 -50.92
CA SER A 69 -4.79 -5.09 -50.85
C SER A 69 -4.22 -4.18 -51.93
N GLY A 70 -3.11 -4.55 -52.57
CA GLY A 70 -2.36 -3.69 -53.51
C GLY A 70 -1.60 -2.54 -52.84
N ASP A 71 -1.62 -2.47 -51.50
CA ASP A 71 -1.00 -1.42 -50.70
C ASP A 71 -0.44 -1.98 -49.39
N LEU A 72 0.44 -1.23 -48.72
CA LEU A 72 1.12 -1.60 -47.49
C LEU A 72 0.71 -0.69 -46.33
N THR A 73 0.18 -1.28 -45.26
CA THR A 73 -0.25 -0.54 -44.06
C THR A 73 0.75 -0.70 -42.91
N VAL A 74 1.17 0.38 -42.27
CA VAL A 74 2.09 0.28 -41.11
C VAL A 74 1.28 0.05 -39.84
N ALA A 75 1.52 -1.07 -39.16
CA ALA A 75 0.94 -1.32 -37.85
C ALA A 75 1.55 -0.37 -36.82
N GLY A 76 0.69 0.33 -36.07
CA GLY A 76 1.11 1.12 -34.92
C GLY A 76 1.85 0.25 -33.89
N PRO A 77 2.70 0.86 -33.04
CA PRO A 77 3.35 0.14 -31.96
C PRO A 77 2.29 -0.54 -31.06
N PRO A 78 2.59 -1.73 -30.51
CA PRO A 78 1.67 -2.40 -29.61
C PRO A 78 1.36 -1.49 -28.42
N SER A 79 0.10 -1.10 -28.29
CA SER A 79 -0.43 -0.31 -27.20
C SER A 79 -1.45 -1.14 -26.43
N ASN A 80 -1.44 -1.01 -25.11
CA ASN A 80 -2.35 -1.75 -24.23
C ASN A 80 -3.74 -1.08 -24.28
N THR A 81 -4.51 -1.41 -25.31
CA THR A 81 -5.83 -0.80 -25.63
C THR A 81 -7.00 -1.52 -24.96
N THR A 82 -6.76 -2.66 -24.33
CA THR A 82 -7.76 -3.39 -23.55
C THR A 82 -8.02 -2.73 -22.20
N ASN A 83 -9.13 -2.02 -22.10
CA ASN A 83 -9.66 -1.55 -20.83
C ASN A 83 -10.33 -2.71 -20.09
N HIS A 84 -9.63 -3.32 -19.14
CA HIS A 84 -10.23 -4.31 -18.26
C HIS A 84 -11.15 -3.64 -17.24
N LEU A 85 -12.33 -4.22 -17.00
CA LEU A 85 -13.25 -3.78 -15.96
C LEU A 85 -12.53 -3.78 -14.61
N ALA A 86 -12.55 -2.63 -13.92
CA ALA A 86 -11.96 -2.52 -12.59
C ALA A 86 -12.84 -3.25 -11.56
N THR A 87 -12.24 -4.11 -10.75
CA THR A 87 -12.91 -4.81 -9.62
C THR A 87 -13.57 -3.84 -8.64
N MET A 88 -13.06 -2.62 -8.53
CA MET A 88 -13.62 -1.55 -7.71
C MET A 88 -14.24 -0.46 -8.59
N PRO A 89 -15.56 -0.22 -8.51
CA PRO A 89 -16.20 0.89 -9.22
C PRO A 89 -15.65 2.25 -8.75
N LYS A 90 -15.29 3.13 -9.69
CA LYS A 90 -14.73 4.46 -9.40
C LYS A 90 -15.80 5.56 -9.26
N GLY A 91 -17.07 5.18 -9.07
CA GLY A 91 -18.21 6.10 -9.03
C GLY A 91 -18.23 7.04 -7.82
N ARG A 92 -18.83 8.24 -8.00
CA ARG A 92 -18.99 9.23 -6.92
C ARG A 92 -19.83 8.70 -5.76
N ALA A 93 -20.89 7.95 -6.07
CA ALA A 93 -21.77 7.32 -5.07
C ALA A 93 -20.99 6.35 -4.16
N VAL A 94 -20.19 5.44 -4.74
CA VAL A 94 -19.35 4.50 -3.99
C VAL A 94 -18.32 5.23 -3.12
N ARG A 95 -17.71 6.30 -3.65
CA ARG A 95 -16.77 7.13 -2.88
C ARG A 95 -17.45 7.81 -1.69
N SER A 96 -18.66 8.32 -1.89
CA SER A 96 -19.44 8.95 -0.81
C SER A 96 -19.78 7.94 0.27
N LEU A 97 -20.25 6.76 -0.13
CA LEU A 97 -20.64 5.67 0.76
C LEU A 97 -19.47 5.17 1.62
N ILE A 98 -18.31 4.91 1.00
CA ILE A 98 -17.09 4.52 1.74
C ILE A 98 -16.65 5.65 2.70
N ARG A 99 -16.74 6.92 2.27
CA ARG A 99 -16.34 8.06 3.10
C ARG A 99 -17.23 8.20 4.33
N THR A 100 -18.55 8.11 4.17
CA THR A 100 -19.50 8.17 5.29
C THR A 100 -19.24 7.05 6.28
N PHE A 101 -19.10 5.81 5.80
CA PHE A 101 -18.76 4.66 6.64
C PHE A 101 -17.47 4.85 7.46
N ILE A 102 -16.40 5.34 6.84
CA ILE A 102 -15.14 5.61 7.55
C ILE A 102 -15.32 6.73 8.58
N ARG A 103 -16.08 7.78 8.25
CA ARG A 103 -16.37 8.90 9.16
C ARG A 103 -17.19 8.46 10.37
N ASP A 104 -18.26 7.70 10.19
CA ASP A 104 -19.12 7.24 11.29
C ASP A 104 -18.33 6.37 12.29
N ARG A 105 -17.43 5.53 11.76
CA ARG A 105 -16.55 4.71 12.59
C ARG A 105 -15.42 5.48 13.24
N SER A 106 -15.01 6.61 12.65
CA SER A 106 -14.05 7.51 13.29
C SER A 106 -14.66 8.23 14.50
N VAL A 107 -15.96 8.58 14.44
CA VAL A 107 -16.68 9.20 15.57
C VAL A 107 -16.77 8.24 16.76
N THR A 108 -16.98 6.96 16.51
CA THR A 108 -17.04 5.92 17.56
C THR A 108 -15.66 5.35 17.93
N CYS A 109 -14.57 5.96 17.45
CA CYS A 109 -13.19 5.49 17.65
C CYS A 109 -13.00 4.01 17.27
N THR A 110 -13.81 3.48 16.35
CA THR A 110 -13.77 2.07 16.00
C THR A 110 -12.73 1.83 14.91
N ARG A 111 -11.80 0.92 15.15
CA ARG A 111 -10.77 0.55 14.16
C ARG A 111 -11.40 0.13 12.83
N THR A 112 -11.00 0.80 11.75
CA THR A 112 -11.38 0.49 10.37
C THR A 112 -10.19 -0.06 9.59
N VAL A 113 -10.37 -1.22 8.97
CA VAL A 113 -9.36 -1.87 8.14
C VAL A 113 -9.99 -2.14 6.78
N ALA A 114 -9.18 -2.26 5.72
CA ALA A 114 -9.65 -2.61 4.38
C ALA A 114 -10.57 -3.87 4.35
N LYS A 115 -10.39 -4.81 5.29
CA LYS A 115 -11.30 -5.96 5.47
C LYS A 115 -12.72 -5.53 5.86
N GLY A 116 -12.85 -4.57 6.78
CA GLY A 116 -14.15 -4.02 7.18
C GLY A 116 -14.82 -3.22 6.06
N VAL A 117 -14.02 -2.47 5.28
CA VAL A 117 -14.52 -1.77 4.09
C VAL A 117 -14.99 -2.76 3.02
N LEU A 118 -14.27 -3.88 2.83
CA LEU A 118 -14.69 -4.93 1.88
C LEU A 118 -16.00 -5.58 2.30
N ALA A 119 -16.17 -5.91 3.59
CA ALA A 119 -17.42 -6.48 4.11
C ALA A 119 -18.60 -5.53 3.92
N PHE A 120 -18.41 -4.24 4.20
CA PHE A 120 -19.41 -3.20 3.96
C PHE A 120 -19.78 -3.06 2.47
N LEU A 121 -18.80 -3.13 1.57
CA LEU A 121 -19.06 -3.07 0.13
C LEU A 121 -19.78 -4.31 -0.41
N GLN A 122 -19.57 -5.46 0.22
CA GLN A 122 -20.29 -6.70 -0.08
C GLN A 122 -21.74 -6.61 0.37
N GLU A 123 -22.01 -6.08 1.57
CA GLU A 123 -23.36 -5.86 2.10
C GLU A 123 -24.17 -4.91 1.21
N HIS A 124 -23.53 -3.88 0.64
CA HIS A 124 -24.16 -2.96 -0.30
C HIS A 124 -24.22 -3.47 -1.76
N ASN A 125 -23.87 -4.73 -2.03
CA ASN A 125 -23.85 -5.34 -3.37
C ASN A 125 -22.98 -4.59 -4.41
N ILE A 126 -21.96 -3.85 -3.96
CA ILE A 126 -21.06 -3.09 -4.84
C ILE A 126 -19.91 -3.97 -5.33
N VAL A 127 -19.44 -4.89 -4.48
CA VAL A 127 -18.37 -5.84 -4.81
C VAL A 127 -18.91 -7.24 -4.59
N SER A 128 -18.88 -8.06 -5.64
CA SER A 128 -19.17 -9.49 -5.53
C SER A 128 -17.91 -10.23 -5.08
N VAL A 129 -17.96 -10.82 -3.90
CA VAL A 129 -16.91 -11.73 -3.41
C VAL A 129 -17.53 -13.10 -3.25
N ILE A 130 -17.02 -14.09 -3.97
CA ILE A 130 -17.40 -15.49 -3.78
C ILE A 130 -16.69 -15.98 -2.50
N PRO A 131 -17.41 -16.24 -1.39
CA PRO A 131 -16.76 -16.55 -0.10
C PRO A 131 -15.99 -17.87 -0.09
N SER A 132 -16.37 -18.81 -0.95
CA SER A 132 -15.72 -20.11 -1.09
C SER A 132 -14.37 -20.05 -1.84
N CYS A 133 -14.07 -18.94 -2.53
CA CYS A 133 -12.84 -18.80 -3.31
C CYS A 133 -11.86 -17.83 -2.63
N THR A 134 -10.82 -18.39 -2.00
CA THR A 134 -9.74 -17.64 -1.34
C THR A 134 -9.04 -16.66 -2.29
N MET A 135 -8.94 -17.01 -3.58
CA MET A 135 -8.36 -16.16 -4.62
C MET A 135 -9.22 -14.94 -4.95
N SER A 136 -10.56 -15.11 -5.04
CA SER A 136 -11.51 -14.02 -5.27
C SER A 136 -11.53 -13.03 -4.11
N TYR A 137 -11.50 -13.53 -2.88
CA TYR A 137 -11.41 -12.69 -1.69
C TYR A 137 -10.09 -11.89 -1.66
N GLY A 138 -8.97 -12.56 -1.94
CA GLY A 138 -7.64 -11.94 -1.98
C GLY A 138 -7.50 -10.85 -3.04
N SER A 139 -8.03 -11.07 -4.25
CA SER A 139 -8.01 -10.08 -5.33
C SER A 139 -8.86 -8.86 -4.98
N CYS A 140 -10.07 -9.05 -4.45
CA CYS A 140 -10.95 -7.96 -4.03
C CYS A 140 -10.33 -7.14 -2.87
N LEU A 141 -9.73 -7.81 -1.88
CA LEU A 141 -9.05 -7.12 -0.78
C LEU A 141 -7.87 -6.26 -1.27
N ARG A 142 -7.09 -6.76 -2.24
CA ARG A 142 -6.01 -5.96 -2.86
C ARG A 142 -6.57 -4.76 -3.63
N ALA A 143 -7.69 -4.94 -4.34
CA ALA A 143 -8.36 -3.86 -5.05
C ALA A 143 -8.88 -2.78 -4.08
N VAL A 144 -9.50 -3.16 -2.96
CA VAL A 144 -9.96 -2.23 -1.92
C VAL A 144 -8.79 -1.47 -1.28
N ARG A 145 -7.68 -2.16 -0.96
CA ARG A 145 -6.46 -1.51 -0.45
C ARG A 145 -5.93 -0.45 -1.43
N SER A 146 -5.73 -0.85 -2.70
CA SER A 146 -5.26 0.07 -3.74
C SER A 146 -6.23 1.24 -3.96
N TYR A 147 -7.53 1.02 -3.84
CA TYR A 147 -8.53 2.09 -3.91
C TYR A 147 -8.39 3.07 -2.75
N LEU A 148 -8.29 2.59 -1.52
CA LEU A 148 -8.17 3.43 -0.32
C LEU A 148 -6.88 4.27 -0.38
N ASP A 149 -5.76 3.68 -0.79
CA ASP A 149 -4.49 4.38 -0.96
C ASP A 149 -4.63 5.51 -2.01
N LYS A 150 -5.28 5.23 -3.15
CA LYS A 150 -5.56 6.23 -4.19
C LYS A 150 -6.52 7.33 -3.76
N GLN A 151 -7.39 7.06 -2.78
CA GLN A 151 -8.28 8.07 -2.19
C GLN A 151 -7.61 8.86 -1.06
N GLY A 152 -6.35 8.55 -0.72
CA GLY A 152 -5.59 9.22 0.33
C GLY A 152 -5.87 8.72 1.75
N TYR A 153 -6.56 7.59 1.91
CA TYR A 153 -6.75 6.98 3.23
C TYR A 153 -5.48 6.24 3.65
N ALA A 154 -4.87 6.67 4.76
CA ALA A 154 -3.74 5.99 5.35
C ALA A 154 -4.19 5.08 6.49
N ARG A 155 -3.53 3.93 6.64
CA ARG A 155 -3.62 3.14 7.86
C ARG A 155 -2.86 3.88 8.96
N GLY A 156 -3.51 4.09 10.11
CA GLY A 156 -2.83 4.62 11.30
C GLY A 156 -1.61 3.76 11.66
N LYS A 157 -0.46 4.42 11.89
CA LYS A 157 0.78 3.76 12.33
C LYS A 157 0.62 3.41 13.80
N HIS A 158 0.61 2.12 14.13
CA HIS A 158 0.80 1.69 15.53
C HIS A 158 2.31 1.57 15.76
N SER A 159 2.96 2.70 16.05
CA SER A 159 4.35 2.69 16.53
C SER A 159 4.39 3.34 17.91
N GLY A 160 4.66 2.53 18.93
CA GLY A 160 4.76 2.95 20.33
C GLY A 160 3.70 2.34 21.24
N SER A 161 4.09 2.11 22.50
CA SER A 161 3.18 2.08 23.65
C SER A 161 2.23 3.28 23.57
N THR A 162 0.99 3.13 24.04
CA THR A 162 0.06 4.25 24.19
C THR A 162 0.55 5.14 25.34
N GLU A 163 1.70 5.78 25.17
CA GLU A 163 2.20 6.79 26.07
C GLU A 163 1.43 8.08 25.80
N TYR A 164 1.00 8.69 26.90
CA TYR A 164 0.26 9.93 26.92
C TYR A 164 1.07 10.99 26.16
N ARG A 165 0.51 11.52 25.07
CA ARG A 165 1.22 12.42 24.15
C ARG A 165 1.35 13.80 24.78
N MET A 166 2.31 13.96 25.68
CA MET A 166 2.65 15.25 26.28
C MET A 166 3.48 16.07 25.31
N THR A 167 3.29 17.39 25.33
CA THR A 167 4.21 18.29 24.63
C THR A 167 5.52 18.30 25.41
N LYS A 168 6.64 18.58 24.73
CA LYS A 168 7.96 18.64 25.37
C LYS A 168 7.98 19.55 26.60
N ALA A 169 7.23 20.66 26.58
CA ALA A 169 7.06 21.56 27.72
C ALA A 169 6.36 20.88 28.92
N HIS A 170 5.40 20.00 28.69
CA HIS A 170 4.73 19.24 29.75
C HIS A 170 5.61 18.08 30.25
N GLU A 171 6.43 17.47 29.40
CA GLU A 171 7.46 16.51 29.82
C GLU A 171 8.49 17.18 30.73
N GLU A 172 9.00 18.34 30.32
CA GLU A 172 9.96 19.15 31.10
C GLU A 172 9.35 19.61 32.43
N ALA A 173 8.09 20.07 32.44
CA ALA A 173 7.40 20.46 33.66
C ALA A 173 7.17 19.26 34.60
N ARG A 174 6.83 18.09 34.05
CA ARG A 174 6.67 16.86 34.82
C ARG A 174 8.00 16.41 35.40
N ASP A 175 9.05 16.36 34.60
CA ASP A 175 10.37 15.89 35.02
C ASP A 175 10.98 16.84 36.06
N ALA A 176 10.78 18.15 35.91
CA ALA A 176 11.14 19.13 36.94
C ALA A 176 10.35 18.91 38.25
N TYR A 177 9.06 18.65 38.16
CA TYR A 177 8.22 18.35 39.32
C TYR A 177 8.63 17.02 39.99
N VAL A 178 8.87 15.96 39.23
CA VAL A 178 9.29 14.65 39.73
C VAL A 178 10.68 14.74 40.36
N SER A 179 11.62 15.47 39.74
CA SER A 179 12.95 15.74 40.31
C SER A 179 12.88 16.56 41.60
N MET A 180 11.90 17.45 41.74
CA MET A 180 11.67 18.22 42.96
C MET A 180 11.04 17.34 44.06
N MET A 181 10.23 16.36 43.66
CA MET A 181 9.46 15.49 44.56
C MET A 181 10.17 14.18 44.92
N GLU A 182 11.21 13.76 44.21
CA GLU A 182 12.05 12.62 44.58
C GLU A 182 12.93 12.99 45.78
N PRO A 183 12.72 12.42 46.98
CA PRO A 183 13.74 12.44 47.99
C PRO A 183 14.85 11.51 47.49
N THR A 184 16.08 12.01 47.39
CA THR A 184 17.28 11.23 47.08
C THR A 184 17.44 10.08 48.08
N LYS A 185 16.79 8.94 47.82
CA LYS A 185 17.00 7.70 48.54
C LYS A 185 17.90 6.82 47.70
N SER A 186 19.19 6.89 48.03
CA SER A 186 20.21 5.96 47.56
C SER A 186 19.78 4.51 47.79
N GLY A 187 19.53 3.82 46.67
CA GLY A 187 19.52 2.36 46.49
C GLY A 187 18.85 1.52 47.57
N LYS A 188 17.58 1.11 47.36
CA LYS A 188 17.02 -0.11 47.97
C LYS A 188 16.09 -0.85 47.01
N ILE A 189 16.19 -2.18 47.08
CA ILE A 189 15.38 -3.18 46.37
C ILE A 189 13.90 -2.82 46.44
N VAL A 190 13.22 -2.82 45.28
CA VAL A 190 11.79 -2.53 45.16
C VAL A 190 11.00 -3.66 45.83
N LYS A 191 10.58 -3.43 47.08
CA LYS A 191 9.57 -4.24 47.76
C LYS A 191 8.23 -3.99 47.08
N ASP A 192 7.55 -5.05 46.68
CA ASP A 192 6.18 -4.95 46.17
C ASP A 192 5.21 -4.69 47.33
N TYR A 193 4.74 -3.44 47.44
CA TYR A 193 3.83 -2.97 48.50
C TYR A 193 2.35 -3.22 48.18
N HIS A 194 2.00 -3.77 47.01
CA HIS A 194 0.59 -3.82 46.55
C HIS A 194 -0.29 -4.78 47.36
N THR A 195 0.28 -5.72 48.10
CA THR A 195 -0.48 -6.65 48.97
C THR A 195 -0.75 -6.10 50.36
N VAL A 196 0.06 -5.17 50.86
CA VAL A 196 -0.08 -4.54 52.19
C VAL A 196 -0.84 -3.22 52.15
N PHE A 197 -0.87 -2.54 50.99
CA PHE A 197 -1.59 -1.29 50.81
C PHE A 197 -3.03 -1.53 50.34
N ASN A 198 -3.90 -1.91 51.30
CA ASN A 198 -5.32 -2.17 51.06
C ASN A 198 -6.22 -0.99 51.49
N HIS A 199 -7.52 -1.09 51.22
CA HIS A 199 -8.47 -0.01 51.55
C HIS A 199 -8.55 0.28 53.05
N GLU A 200 -8.46 -0.74 53.91
CA GLU A 200 -8.52 -0.58 55.36
C GLU A 200 -7.30 0.17 55.87
N TYR A 201 -6.11 -0.18 55.36
CA TYR A 201 -4.87 0.55 55.65
C TYR A 201 -4.94 2.01 55.19
N PHE A 202 -5.47 2.26 53.98
CA PHE A 202 -5.64 3.62 53.46
C PHE A 202 -6.54 4.46 54.35
N VAL A 203 -7.72 3.95 54.76
CA VAL A 203 -8.64 4.69 55.63
C VAL A 203 -8.00 5.00 56.98
N ASP A 204 -7.32 4.02 57.59
CA ASP A 204 -6.69 4.19 58.91
C ASP A 204 -5.49 5.16 58.88
N TRP A 205 -4.71 5.12 57.80
CA TRP A 205 -3.62 6.07 57.58
C TRP A 205 -4.13 7.48 57.25
N PHE A 206 -5.15 7.59 56.39
CA PHE A 206 -5.69 8.89 56.00
C PHE A 206 -6.44 9.58 57.14
N GLY A 207 -7.08 8.80 58.04
CA GLY A 207 -7.66 9.33 59.28
C GLY A 207 -6.61 10.03 60.15
N LYS A 208 -5.48 9.36 60.43
CA LYS A 208 -4.37 9.96 61.19
C LYS A 208 -3.83 11.24 60.54
N LEU A 209 -3.75 11.26 59.21
CA LEU A 209 -3.31 12.44 58.46
C LEU A 209 -4.29 13.63 58.63
N ILE A 210 -5.60 13.36 58.65
CA ILE A 210 -6.61 14.39 58.91
C ILE A 210 -6.48 14.89 60.35
N ASP A 211 -6.37 13.99 61.33
CA ASP A 211 -6.24 14.34 62.74
C ASP A 211 -5.01 15.24 62.97
N GLU A 212 -3.87 14.90 62.36
CA GLU A 212 -2.66 15.73 62.39
C GLU A 212 -2.88 17.09 61.71
N GLY A 213 -3.59 17.12 60.59
CA GLY A 213 -3.95 18.37 59.90
C GLY A 213 -4.83 19.29 60.74
N GLU A 214 -5.76 18.73 61.50
CA GLU A 214 -6.60 19.47 62.45
C GLU A 214 -5.79 19.97 63.64
N GLU A 215 -4.88 19.16 64.20
CA GLU A 215 -3.98 19.57 65.29
C GLU A 215 -3.06 20.72 64.87
N LEU A 216 -2.61 20.73 63.61
CA LEU A 216 -1.82 21.82 63.02
C LEU A 216 -2.66 23.04 62.61
N GLY A 217 -3.97 23.01 62.80
CA GLY A 217 -4.88 24.13 62.53
C GLY A 217 -5.20 24.35 61.05
N TRP A 218 -5.02 23.34 60.20
CA TRP A 218 -5.27 23.46 58.75
C TRP A 218 -6.77 23.31 58.43
N ALA A 219 -7.49 24.43 58.45
CA ALA A 219 -8.93 24.44 58.17
C ALA A 219 -9.30 24.30 56.67
N SER A 220 -8.34 24.43 55.75
CA SER A 220 -8.60 24.38 54.30
C SER A 220 -7.43 23.74 53.56
N ALA A 221 -7.44 22.40 53.48
CA ALA A 221 -6.46 21.61 52.75
C ALA A 221 -7.08 20.96 51.50
N VAL A 222 -6.29 20.84 50.43
CA VAL A 222 -6.65 20.10 49.21
C VAL A 222 -5.76 18.88 49.10
N PHE A 223 -6.35 17.69 49.16
CA PHE A 223 -5.63 16.44 48.98
C PHE A 223 -5.64 16.04 47.51
N VAL A 224 -4.45 16.01 46.89
CA VAL A 224 -4.28 15.53 45.51
C VAL A 224 -3.72 14.11 45.55
N MET A 225 -4.47 13.16 45.02
CA MET A 225 -4.13 11.74 45.00
C MET A 225 -4.30 11.16 43.59
N ASP A 226 -3.64 10.04 43.31
CA ASP A 226 -3.78 9.33 42.05
C ASP A 226 -5.12 8.56 41.95
N ASN A 227 -5.42 8.03 40.77
CA ASN A 227 -6.71 7.38 40.50
C ASN A 227 -6.72 5.88 40.89
N ALA A 228 -6.12 5.54 42.05
CA ALA A 228 -6.00 4.16 42.48
C ALA A 228 -7.33 3.55 42.96
N LYS A 229 -7.46 2.22 42.82
CA LYS A 229 -8.71 1.49 43.12
C LYS A 229 -9.12 1.61 44.61
N TYR A 230 -8.16 1.64 45.52
CA TYR A 230 -8.40 1.68 46.97
C TYR A 230 -8.82 3.07 47.51
N HIS A 231 -8.72 4.14 46.71
CA HIS A 231 -9.25 5.47 47.05
C HIS A 231 -10.76 5.62 46.79
N LYS A 232 -11.35 4.71 46.01
CA LYS A 232 -12.73 4.86 45.50
C LYS A 232 -13.80 4.24 46.39
N CYS A 233 -13.40 3.45 47.37
CA CYS A 233 -14.32 2.82 48.30
C CYS A 233 -14.67 3.82 49.41
N LYS A 234 -15.94 3.84 49.83
CA LYS A 234 -16.36 4.63 51.00
C LYS A 234 -15.85 3.93 52.27
N PRO A 235 -15.35 4.68 53.27
CA PRO A 235 -15.07 4.09 54.58
C PRO A 235 -16.35 3.45 55.14
N LYS A 236 -16.17 2.35 55.88
CA LYS A 236 -17.27 1.61 56.54
C LYS A 236 -17.82 2.38 57.73
#